data_AF-A0AAN0JUW3-F1
#
_entry.id   AF-A0AAN0JUW3-F1
#
_cell.length_a   1.000
_cell.length_b   1.000
_cell.length_c   1.000
_cell.angle_alpha   90.00
_cell.angle_beta   90.00
_cell.angle_gamma   90.00
#
_symmetry.space_group_name_H-M   'P 1'
#
loop_
_entity.id
_entity.type
_entity.pdbx_description
1 polymer ?
#
loop_
_entity_poly.entity_id
_entity_poly.type
_entity_poly.pdbx_seq_one_letter_code
_entity_poly.pdbx_strand_id
1 'polypeptide(L)'
;MKTIGIYRYKDGVYEKVGNFPVRLNEERANIAHVKQVVSQESFKGEEVVIVDVDFLKIPDTSSTRGSLFWKNPNKKISAILEEDYSRTRSTFPKNVAGSKRFHPDEKQSLIFEERLRKVEKSLDVSQQKDKVLLLDSEVASLKLKLAKANDILQRVLTSFRCTLCMKCPVLPAYKSPCCEEVLGCYNCIQQWLDTQPSCPFCRASMTPESLVDIPVIKPLFDALSEIDESN
;
A
#
# COMPACT_ATOMS: atom_id res chain seq x y z
N MET A 1 -18.20 -11.84 -18.85
CA MET A 1 -19.63 -11.52 -18.67
C MET A 1 -19.73 -10.24 -17.87
N LYS A 2 -20.64 -9.33 -18.23
CA LYS A 2 -20.89 -8.07 -17.51
C LYS A 2 -22.39 -7.94 -17.25
N THR A 3 -22.76 -7.70 -16.00
CA THR A 3 -24.16 -7.46 -15.62
C THR A 3 -24.48 -5.98 -15.81
N ILE A 4 -25.53 -5.69 -16.59
CA ILE A 4 -26.05 -4.35 -16.84
C ILE A 4 -27.30 -4.15 -15.98
N GLY A 5 -27.34 -3.08 -15.19
CA GLY A 5 -28.54 -2.71 -14.43
C GLY A 5 -29.63 -2.20 -15.37
N ILE A 6 -30.87 -2.66 -15.21
CA ILE A 6 -32.01 -2.20 -16.02
C ILE A 6 -32.81 -1.22 -15.17
N TYR A 7 -32.98 -0.01 -15.66
CA TYR A 7 -33.68 1.07 -14.97
C TYR A 7 -34.82 1.61 -15.83
N ARG A 8 -35.86 2.13 -15.18
CA ARG A 8 -36.98 2.85 -15.81
C ARG A 8 -37.24 4.14 -15.06
N TYR A 9 -37.70 5.16 -15.77
CA TYR A 9 -38.07 6.42 -15.16
C TYR A 9 -39.53 6.41 -14.73
N LYS A 10 -39.79 6.70 -13.45
CA LYS A 10 -41.14 6.84 -12.89
C LYS A 10 -41.14 7.98 -11.88
N ASP A 11 -42.15 8.83 -11.95
CA ASP A 11 -42.41 9.90 -10.97
C ASP A 11 -41.20 10.78 -10.62
N GLY A 12 -40.34 11.07 -11.61
CA GLY A 12 -39.16 11.91 -11.41
C GLY A 12 -37.87 11.18 -11.06
N VAL A 13 -37.91 9.85 -10.88
CA VAL A 13 -36.79 9.07 -10.36
C VAL A 13 -36.51 7.85 -11.25
N TYR A 14 -35.22 7.49 -11.37
CA TYR A 14 -34.80 6.25 -12.00
C TYR A 14 -34.88 5.08 -11.01
N GLU A 15 -35.77 4.14 -11.29
CA GLU A 15 -35.95 2.94 -10.49
C GLU A 15 -35.31 1.72 -11.16
N LYS A 16 -34.60 0.92 -10.37
CA LYS A 16 -34.01 -0.32 -10.86
C LYS A 16 -35.10 -1.39 -10.97
N VAL A 17 -35.33 -1.87 -12.19
CA VAL A 17 -36.32 -2.92 -12.47
C VAL A 17 -35.69 -4.29 -12.70
N GLY A 18 -34.38 -4.37 -12.91
CA GLY A 18 -33.72 -5.65 -13.12
C GLY A 18 -32.22 -5.57 -13.36
N ASN A 19 -31.66 -6.70 -13.76
CA ASN A 19 -30.28 -6.85 -14.20
C ASN A 19 -30.26 -7.79 -15.41
N PHE A 20 -29.42 -7.48 -16.40
CA PHE A 20 -29.24 -8.33 -17.56
C PHE A 20 -27.75 -8.68 -17.77
N PRO A 21 -27.38 -9.97 -17.76
CA PRO A 21 -26.00 -10.39 -17.99
C PRO A 21 -25.66 -10.41 -19.49
N VAL A 22 -24.73 -9.57 -19.91
CA VAL A 22 -24.20 -9.54 -21.29
C VAL A 22 -22.89 -10.32 -21.37
N ARG A 23 -22.80 -11.26 -22.32
CA ARG A 23 -21.56 -11.97 -22.63
C ARG A 23 -20.73 -11.14 -23.61
N LEU A 24 -19.53 -10.75 -23.16
CA LEU A 24 -18.62 -9.90 -23.92
C LEU A 24 -17.30 -10.64 -24.16
N ASN A 25 -16.85 -10.63 -25.42
CA ASN A 25 -15.49 -10.96 -25.83
C ASN A 25 -14.78 -9.66 -26.27
N GLU A 26 -13.53 -9.74 -26.71
CA GLU A 26 -12.75 -8.53 -27.02
C GLU A 26 -13.35 -7.69 -28.16
N GLU A 27 -13.85 -8.34 -29.21
CA GLU A 27 -14.45 -7.68 -30.37
C GLU A 27 -15.81 -7.02 -30.06
N ARG A 28 -16.62 -7.70 -29.24
CA ARG A 28 -17.99 -7.28 -28.91
C ARG A 28 -18.10 -6.45 -27.64
N ALA A 29 -17.00 -6.24 -26.93
CA ALA A 29 -16.92 -5.38 -25.75
C ALA A 29 -16.97 -3.89 -26.15
N ASN A 30 -18.10 -3.42 -26.67
CA ASN A 30 -18.32 -2.04 -27.08
C ASN A 30 -19.76 -1.60 -26.78
N ILE A 31 -19.99 -0.28 -26.78
CA ILE A 31 -21.28 0.30 -26.40
C ILE A 31 -22.37 -0.12 -27.39
N ALA A 32 -22.10 -0.07 -28.70
CA ALA A 32 -23.07 -0.44 -29.73
C ALA A 32 -23.62 -1.87 -29.54
N HIS A 33 -22.76 -2.85 -29.28
CA HIS A 33 -23.18 -4.23 -29.04
C HIS A 33 -24.00 -4.37 -27.75
N VAL A 34 -23.56 -3.74 -26.66
CA VAL A 34 -24.31 -3.79 -25.38
C VAL A 34 -25.67 -3.13 -25.53
N LYS A 35 -25.75 -1.97 -26.21
CA LYS A 35 -27.03 -1.31 -26.55
C LYS A 35 -27.96 -2.28 -27.27
N GLN A 36 -27.47 -2.92 -28.34
CA GLN A 36 -28.26 -3.83 -29.16
C GLN A 36 -28.81 -5.01 -28.35
N VAL A 37 -27.95 -5.69 -27.58
CA VAL A 37 -28.36 -6.85 -26.77
C VAL A 37 -29.37 -6.44 -25.71
N VAL A 38 -29.10 -5.38 -24.95
CA VAL A 38 -29.98 -4.96 -23.86
C VAL A 38 -31.31 -4.42 -24.39
N SER A 39 -31.29 -3.68 -25.50
CA SER A 39 -32.49 -3.22 -26.20
C SER A 39 -33.42 -4.38 -26.55
N GLN A 40 -32.89 -5.40 -27.26
CA GLN A 40 -33.68 -6.55 -27.68
C GLN A 40 -34.23 -7.35 -26.49
N GLU A 41 -33.37 -7.64 -25.51
CA GLU A 41 -33.69 -8.62 -24.46
C GLU A 41 -34.46 -8.01 -23.27
N SER A 42 -34.21 -6.74 -22.93
CA SER A 42 -34.78 -6.09 -21.73
C SER A 42 -35.77 -4.97 -22.04
N PHE A 43 -35.73 -4.42 -23.26
CA PHE A 43 -36.57 -3.30 -23.69
C PHE A 43 -37.34 -3.59 -24.98
N LYS A 44 -37.52 -4.87 -25.36
CA LYS A 44 -38.34 -5.29 -26.50
C LYS A 44 -37.96 -4.63 -27.84
N GLY A 45 -36.68 -4.30 -28.01
CA GLY A 45 -36.14 -3.65 -29.21
C GLY A 45 -36.26 -2.12 -29.20
N GLU A 46 -36.74 -1.50 -28.13
CA GLU A 46 -36.78 -0.04 -28.00
C GLU A 46 -35.36 0.54 -27.85
N GLU A 47 -35.18 1.80 -28.26
CA GLU A 47 -33.89 2.46 -28.18
C GLU A 47 -33.50 2.73 -26.71
N VAL A 48 -32.27 2.34 -26.36
CA VAL A 48 -31.74 2.45 -24.99
C VAL A 48 -30.50 3.34 -24.95
N VAL A 49 -30.17 3.87 -23.78
CA VAL A 49 -28.93 4.56 -23.47
C VAL A 49 -28.17 3.76 -22.41
N ILE A 50 -26.87 3.52 -22.65
CA ILE A 50 -25.98 2.95 -21.65
C ILE A 50 -25.40 4.08 -20.82
N VAL A 51 -25.57 3.99 -19.50
CA VAL A 51 -25.18 5.02 -18.54
C VAL A 51 -24.30 4.46 -17.43
N ASP A 52 -23.55 5.33 -16.77
CA ASP A 52 -22.77 5.01 -15.58
C ASP A 52 -23.63 5.06 -14.29
N VAL A 53 -22.97 5.01 -13.13
CA VAL A 53 -23.63 5.05 -11.82
C VAL A 53 -24.34 6.37 -11.52
N ASP A 54 -23.94 7.47 -12.18
CA ASP A 54 -24.51 8.80 -12.06
C ASP A 54 -25.53 9.08 -13.19
N PHE A 55 -25.97 8.04 -13.92
CA PHE A 55 -26.88 8.13 -15.06
C PHE A 55 -26.36 9.00 -16.22
N LEU A 56 -25.05 9.09 -16.40
CA LEU A 56 -24.44 9.78 -17.54
C LEU A 56 -24.21 8.82 -18.70
N LYS A 57 -24.60 9.24 -19.91
CA LYS A 57 -24.36 8.48 -21.14
C LYS A 57 -22.87 8.18 -21.31
N ILE A 58 -22.54 6.89 -21.40
CA ILE A 58 -21.20 6.43 -21.69
C ILE A 58 -20.99 6.53 -23.22
N PRO A 59 -20.00 7.31 -23.69
CA PRO A 59 -19.74 7.44 -25.12
C PRO A 59 -19.05 6.18 -25.68
N ASP A 60 -19.27 5.88 -26.95
CA ASP A 60 -18.53 4.84 -27.67
C ASP A 60 -17.21 5.42 -28.18
N THR A 61 -16.13 5.19 -27.45
CA THR A 61 -14.78 5.67 -27.75
C THR A 61 -13.79 4.50 -27.65
N SER A 62 -12.56 4.68 -28.11
CA SER A 62 -11.50 3.66 -27.94
C SER A 62 -11.31 3.22 -26.49
N SER A 63 -11.49 4.13 -25.52
CA SER A 63 -11.37 3.86 -24.08
C SER A 63 -12.55 3.11 -23.44
N THR A 64 -13.70 3.03 -24.12
CA THR A 64 -14.88 2.27 -23.67
C THR A 64 -15.06 0.96 -24.44
N ARG A 65 -14.08 0.62 -25.28
CA ARG A 65 -13.98 -0.65 -26.01
C ARG A 65 -13.03 -1.62 -25.32
N GLY A 66 -13.17 -2.90 -25.63
CA GLY A 66 -12.30 -3.97 -25.15
C GLY A 66 -12.64 -4.43 -23.74
N SER A 67 -12.22 -5.65 -23.39
CA SER A 67 -12.74 -6.31 -22.19
C SER A 67 -12.28 -5.67 -20.88
N LEU A 68 -11.17 -4.92 -20.88
CA LEU A 68 -10.65 -4.22 -19.70
C LEU A 68 -11.65 -3.21 -19.12
N PHE A 69 -12.34 -2.43 -19.97
CA PHE A 69 -13.35 -1.47 -19.52
C PHE A 69 -14.53 -2.21 -18.87
N TRP A 70 -15.03 -3.25 -19.53
CA TRP A 70 -16.28 -3.91 -19.15
C TRP A 70 -16.13 -4.89 -17.98
N LYS A 71 -14.98 -5.57 -17.85
CA LYS A 71 -14.72 -6.54 -16.78
C LYS A 71 -14.34 -5.90 -15.44
N ASN A 72 -14.17 -4.59 -15.38
CA ASN A 72 -13.88 -3.90 -14.12
C ASN A 72 -15.07 -4.05 -13.13
N PRO A 73 -14.88 -4.68 -11.96
CA PRO A 73 -15.96 -4.93 -11.00
C PRO A 73 -16.48 -3.65 -10.34
N ASN A 74 -15.65 -2.60 -10.26
CA ASN A 74 -16.01 -1.33 -9.63
C ASN A 74 -16.86 -0.43 -10.54
N LYS A 75 -16.89 -0.70 -11.86
CA LYS A 75 -17.71 0.06 -12.81
C LYS A 75 -19.13 -0.49 -12.86
N LYS A 76 -20.07 0.17 -12.20
CA LYS A 76 -21.51 -0.10 -12.35
C LYS A 76 -22.00 0.54 -13.65
N ILE A 77 -22.67 -0.25 -14.49
CA ILE A 77 -23.18 0.18 -15.80
C ILE A 77 -24.65 -0.20 -15.87
N SER A 78 -25.46 0.72 -16.37
CA SER A 78 -26.90 0.59 -16.44
C SER A 78 -27.42 0.92 -17.85
N ALA A 79 -28.64 0.51 -18.13
CA ALA A 79 -29.39 0.85 -19.32
C ALA A 79 -30.76 1.41 -18.95
N ILE A 80 -31.18 2.42 -19.70
CA ILE A 80 -32.48 3.11 -19.62
C ILE A 80 -33.01 3.36 -21.03
N LEU A 81 -34.29 3.66 -21.18
CA LEU A 81 -34.86 4.07 -22.46
C LEU A 81 -34.31 5.43 -22.91
N GLU A 82 -34.08 5.60 -24.21
CA GLU A 82 -33.66 6.90 -24.78
C GLU A 82 -34.74 7.96 -24.58
N GLU A 83 -36.02 7.58 -24.56
CA GLU A 83 -37.11 8.50 -24.23
C GLU A 83 -37.02 9.02 -22.79
N ASP A 84 -36.77 8.13 -21.81
CA ASP A 84 -36.60 8.47 -20.40
C ASP A 84 -35.39 9.38 -20.19
N TYR A 85 -34.27 9.02 -20.83
CA TYR A 85 -33.06 9.81 -20.80
C TYR A 85 -33.27 11.22 -21.37
N SER A 86 -33.99 11.31 -22.49
CA SER A 86 -34.36 12.57 -23.13
C SER A 86 -35.29 13.39 -22.25
N ARG A 87 -36.27 12.79 -21.56
CA ARG A 87 -37.19 13.51 -20.64
C ARG A 87 -36.46 14.21 -19.51
N THR A 88 -35.48 13.54 -18.90
CA THR A 88 -34.61 14.16 -17.89
C THR A 88 -33.70 15.26 -18.44
N ARG A 89 -33.45 15.26 -19.76
CA ARG A 89 -32.59 16.25 -20.42
C ARG A 89 -33.37 17.38 -21.12
N SER A 90 -34.64 17.17 -21.47
CA SER A 90 -35.52 18.13 -22.16
C SER A 90 -36.13 19.19 -21.24
N THR A 91 -35.85 19.13 -19.93
CA THR A 91 -36.00 20.30 -19.04
C THR A 91 -35.00 21.41 -19.38
N PHE A 92 -34.10 21.18 -20.34
CA PHE A 92 -33.30 22.21 -21.03
C PHE A 92 -33.88 22.49 -22.43
N PRO A 93 -34.10 23.76 -22.81
CA PRO A 93 -34.62 24.10 -24.12
C PRO A 93 -33.67 23.59 -25.22
N LYS A 94 -34.22 22.85 -26.18
CA LYS A 94 -33.54 22.55 -27.43
C LYS A 94 -33.37 23.87 -28.20
N ASN A 95 -32.15 24.38 -28.28
CA ASN A 95 -31.83 25.50 -29.16
C ASN A 95 -32.11 25.09 -30.60
N VAL A 96 -33.25 25.55 -31.12
CA VAL A 96 -33.49 25.70 -32.55
C VAL A 96 -32.58 26.83 -33.04
N ALA A 97 -32.00 26.63 -34.22
CA ALA A 97 -31.04 27.51 -34.84
C ALA A 97 -31.41 29.01 -34.77
N GLY A 98 -30.48 29.84 -34.30
CA GLY A 98 -30.56 31.30 -34.43
C GLY A 98 -30.24 32.10 -33.16
N SER A 99 -29.07 32.75 -33.15
CA SER A 99 -28.78 34.04 -32.52
C SER A 99 -29.30 34.35 -31.10
N LYS A 100 -28.41 34.36 -30.10
CA LYS A 100 -28.08 35.52 -29.22
C LYS A 100 -27.21 35.08 -28.04
N ARG A 101 -26.43 36.04 -27.53
CA ARG A 101 -25.38 35.92 -26.51
C ARG A 101 -25.83 35.07 -25.31
N PHE A 102 -25.01 34.09 -24.98
CA PHE A 102 -25.17 33.17 -23.86
C PHE A 102 -24.95 33.92 -22.54
N HIS A 103 -26.01 34.10 -21.74
CA HIS A 103 -25.88 34.36 -20.31
C HIS A 103 -26.02 33.01 -19.60
N PRO A 104 -25.02 32.53 -18.83
CA PRO A 104 -25.14 31.26 -18.13
C PRO A 104 -26.18 31.37 -17.02
N ASP A 105 -27.16 30.47 -17.03
CA ASP A 105 -28.16 30.34 -15.99
C ASP A 105 -27.56 29.61 -14.77
N GLU A 106 -27.85 30.12 -13.57
CA GLU A 106 -27.21 29.78 -12.27
C GLU A 106 -27.21 28.26 -11.97
N LYS A 107 -28.19 27.52 -12.48
CA LYS A 107 -28.33 26.06 -12.27
C LYS A 107 -27.33 25.20 -13.07
N GLN A 108 -26.84 25.67 -14.22
CA GLN A 108 -25.80 24.94 -14.98
C GLN A 108 -24.43 25.04 -14.30
N SER A 109 -24.14 26.19 -13.69
CA SER A 109 -22.95 26.40 -12.88
C SER A 109 -22.90 25.42 -11.71
N LEU A 110 -24.02 25.22 -11.01
CA LEU A 110 -24.11 24.32 -9.85
C LEU A 110 -23.82 22.85 -10.20
N ILE A 111 -24.36 22.33 -11.30
CA ILE A 111 -24.12 20.92 -11.71
C ILE A 111 -22.66 20.72 -12.15
N PHE A 112 -22.08 21.73 -12.80
CA PHE A 112 -20.68 21.68 -13.23
C PHE A 112 -19.72 21.79 -12.05
N GLU A 113 -20.00 22.67 -11.08
CA GLU A 113 -19.24 22.79 -9.84
C GLU A 113 -19.31 21.51 -8.98
N GLU A 114 -20.48 20.88 -8.88
CA GLU A 114 -20.65 19.60 -8.19
C GLU A 114 -19.77 18.49 -8.81
N ARG A 115 -19.65 18.48 -10.15
CA ARG A 115 -18.79 17.54 -10.89
C ARG A 115 -17.30 17.83 -10.69
N LEU A 116 -16.91 19.10 -10.73
CA LEU A 116 -15.53 19.52 -10.41
C LEU A 116 -15.14 19.06 -9.01
N ARG A 117 -16.01 19.27 -8.01
CA ARG A 117 -15.79 18.79 -6.64
C ARG A 117 -15.61 17.27 -6.54
N LYS A 118 -16.39 16.48 -7.27
CA LYS A 118 -16.22 15.01 -7.30
C LYS A 118 -14.87 14.59 -7.89
N VAL A 119 -14.43 15.26 -8.95
CA VAL A 119 -13.13 14.97 -9.59
C VAL A 119 -11.97 15.38 -8.68
N GLU A 120 -12.00 16.58 -8.10
CA GLU A 120 -11.00 17.05 -7.14
C GLU A 120 -10.86 16.10 -5.95
N LYS A 121 -11.99 15.67 -5.38
CA LYS A 121 -12.01 14.70 -4.27
C LYS A 121 -11.43 13.35 -4.66
N SER A 122 -11.67 12.89 -5.89
CA SER A 122 -11.12 11.62 -6.38
C SER A 122 -9.61 11.67 -6.65
N LEU A 123 -9.10 12.82 -7.12
CA LEU A 123 -7.68 13.06 -7.31
C LEU A 123 -6.95 13.12 -5.97
N ASP A 124 -7.54 13.79 -4.97
CA ASP A 124 -6.97 13.88 -3.61
C ASP A 124 -6.81 12.50 -2.96
N VAL A 125 -7.86 11.65 -3.06
CA VAL A 125 -7.80 10.25 -2.59
C VAL A 125 -6.73 9.42 -3.33
N SER A 126 -6.54 9.66 -4.63
CA SER A 126 -5.50 8.97 -5.42
C SER A 126 -4.10 9.41 -4.99
N GLN A 127 -3.85 10.72 -4.86
CA GLN A 127 -2.57 11.26 -4.41
C GLN A 127 -2.23 10.79 -2.99
N GLN A 128 -3.23 10.69 -2.12
CA GLN A 128 -3.05 10.19 -0.77
C GLN A 128 -2.70 8.70 -0.74
N LYS A 129 -3.29 7.89 -1.63
CA LYS A 129 -2.89 6.47 -1.80
C LYS A 129 -1.45 6.32 -2.28
N ASP A 130 -1.03 7.13 -3.25
CA ASP A 130 0.33 7.07 -3.78
C ASP A 130 1.35 7.46 -2.70
N LYS A 131 1.04 8.47 -1.88
CA LYS A 131 1.87 8.87 -0.73
C LYS A 131 1.97 7.77 0.32
N VAL A 132 0.87 7.08 0.63
CA VAL A 132 0.89 5.95 1.58
C VAL A 132 1.76 4.80 1.05
N LEU A 133 1.64 4.47 -0.23
CA LEU A 133 2.46 3.42 -0.85
C LEU A 133 3.96 3.74 -0.81
N LEU A 134 4.33 5.00 -1.04
CA LEU A 134 5.72 5.45 -0.92
C LEU A 134 6.23 5.35 0.52
N LEU A 135 5.44 5.81 1.50
CA LEU A 135 5.80 5.70 2.92
C LEU A 135 5.93 4.23 3.36
N ASP A 136 5.05 3.34 2.89
CA ASP A 136 5.15 1.91 3.19
C ASP A 136 6.45 1.30 2.64
N SER A 137 6.89 1.74 1.46
CA SER A 137 8.15 1.31 0.86
C SER A 137 9.37 1.81 1.66
N GLU A 138 9.33 3.04 2.16
CA GLU A 138 10.38 3.60 3.01
C GLU A 138 10.46 2.88 4.37
N VAL A 139 9.31 2.63 4.99
CA VAL A 139 9.22 1.86 6.24
C VAL A 139 9.76 0.45 6.05
N ALA A 140 9.43 -0.23 4.96
CA ALA A 140 9.97 -1.55 4.65
C ALA A 140 11.50 -1.53 4.48
N SER A 141 12.03 -0.51 3.80
CA SER A 141 13.47 -0.31 3.62
C SER A 141 14.18 -0.06 4.95
N LEU A 142 13.62 0.79 5.81
CA LEU A 142 14.15 1.07 7.14
C LEU A 142 14.13 -0.17 8.05
N LYS A 143 13.03 -0.94 8.04
CA LYS A 143 12.94 -2.21 8.77
C LYS A 143 14.02 -3.20 8.34
N LEU A 144 14.30 -3.31 7.04
CA LEU A 144 15.36 -4.18 6.54
C LEU A 144 16.75 -3.70 6.99
N LYS A 145 17.02 -2.39 6.96
CA LYS A 145 18.28 -1.82 7.46
C LYS A 145 18.45 -2.08 8.96
N LEU A 146 17.40 -1.88 9.75
CA LEU A 146 17.40 -2.14 11.19
C LEU A 146 17.67 -3.62 11.50
N ALA A 147 17.00 -4.54 10.79
CA ALA A 147 17.23 -5.97 10.95
C ALA A 147 18.68 -6.38 10.66
N LYS A 148 19.30 -5.79 9.61
CA LYS A 148 20.71 -6.01 9.29
C LYS A 148 21.64 -5.45 10.37
N ALA A 149 21.37 -4.25 10.88
CA ALA A 149 22.15 -3.65 11.96
C ALA A 149 22.09 -4.51 13.23
N ASN A 150 20.89 -5.00 13.58
CA ASN A 150 20.70 -5.90 14.72
C ASN A 150 21.42 -7.24 14.55
N ASP A 151 21.42 -7.83 13.35
CA ASP A 151 22.20 -9.05 13.09
C ASP A 151 23.71 -8.82 13.29
N ILE A 152 24.24 -7.71 12.79
CA ILE A 152 25.65 -7.34 12.99
C ILE A 152 25.94 -7.14 14.49
N LEU A 153 25.07 -6.42 15.20
CA LEU A 153 25.18 -6.16 16.64
C LEU A 153 25.27 -7.48 17.42
N GLN A 154 24.36 -8.42 17.14
CA GLN A 154 24.34 -9.73 17.81
C GLN A 154 25.58 -10.56 17.50
N ARG A 155 26.13 -10.50 16.28
CA ARG A 155 27.39 -11.16 15.93
C ARG A 155 28.58 -10.57 16.70
N VAL A 156 28.63 -9.25 16.84
CA VAL A 156 29.67 -8.58 17.63
C VAL A 156 29.55 -8.97 19.10
N LEU A 157 28.37 -8.87 19.71
CA LEU A 157 28.13 -9.22 21.11
C LEU A 157 28.39 -10.71 21.41
N THR A 158 28.17 -11.60 20.44
CA THR A 158 28.48 -13.03 20.60
C THR A 158 29.96 -13.34 20.43
N SER A 159 30.72 -12.49 19.74
CA SER A 159 32.18 -12.64 19.57
C SER A 159 32.97 -12.33 20.84
N PHE A 160 32.41 -11.51 21.74
CA PHE A 160 33.03 -11.16 23.02
C PHE A 160 32.18 -11.70 24.17
N ARG A 161 32.37 -12.98 24.50
CA ARG A 161 31.72 -13.62 25.66
C ARG A 161 32.77 -14.10 26.65
N CYS A 162 32.47 -13.96 27.93
CA CYS A 162 33.33 -14.52 28.95
C CYS A 162 33.31 -16.05 28.88
N THR A 163 34.49 -16.66 28.81
CA THR A 163 34.68 -18.11 28.74
C THR A 163 34.16 -18.87 29.97
N LEU A 164 33.94 -18.17 31.08
CA LEU A 164 33.48 -18.76 32.33
C LEU A 164 31.97 -18.57 32.56
N CYS A 165 31.45 -17.35 32.43
CA CYS A 165 30.03 -17.08 32.67
C CYS A 165 29.17 -17.10 31.40
N MET A 166 29.78 -17.15 30.21
CA MET A 166 29.14 -17.16 28.89
C MET A 166 28.27 -15.93 28.58
N LYS A 167 28.38 -14.88 29.40
CA LYS A 167 27.72 -13.58 29.24
C LYS A 167 28.69 -12.56 28.64
N CYS A 168 28.15 -11.40 28.26
CA CYS A 168 28.96 -10.26 27.87
C CYS A 168 29.94 -9.89 29.02
N PRO A 169 31.24 -9.69 28.75
CA PRO A 169 32.22 -9.37 29.77
C PRO A 169 31.87 -8.11 30.56
N VAL A 170 31.82 -8.25 31.89
CA VAL A 170 31.84 -7.09 32.78
C VAL A 170 33.26 -6.53 32.78
N LEU A 171 33.38 -5.25 32.44
CA LEU A 171 34.66 -4.55 32.34
C LEU A 171 35.37 -4.46 33.71
N PRO A 172 36.72 -4.51 33.73
CA PRO A 172 37.61 -4.72 32.59
C PRO A 172 37.57 -6.16 32.07
N ALA A 173 37.86 -6.33 30.78
CA ALA A 173 37.86 -7.61 30.10
C ALA A 173 39.30 -7.99 29.71
N TYR A 174 39.70 -9.21 30.05
CA TYR A 174 41.09 -9.65 29.87
C TYR A 174 41.25 -10.60 28.71
N LYS A 175 42.43 -10.56 28.08
CA LYS A 175 42.95 -11.66 27.26
C LYS A 175 44.07 -12.40 27.98
N SER A 176 44.25 -13.62 27.53
CA SER A 176 45.32 -14.52 27.94
C SER A 176 46.66 -14.10 27.30
N PRO A 177 47.77 -13.97 28.05
CA PRO A 177 49.09 -13.80 27.46
C PRO A 177 49.60 -15.06 26.74
N CYS A 178 49.10 -16.24 27.07
CA CYS A 178 49.67 -17.50 26.56
C CYS A 178 49.02 -18.00 25.27
N CYS A 179 47.76 -17.64 25.01
CA CYS A 179 47.06 -18.04 23.78
C CYS A 179 46.37 -16.86 23.08
N GLU A 180 46.53 -15.64 23.59
CA GLU A 180 45.95 -14.40 23.08
C GLU A 180 44.41 -14.34 23.04
N GLU A 181 43.74 -15.41 23.44
CA GLU A 181 42.28 -15.49 23.51
C GLU A 181 41.67 -14.56 24.55
N VAL A 182 40.51 -14.01 24.21
CA VAL A 182 39.70 -13.19 25.12
C VAL A 182 39.09 -14.11 26.18
N LEU A 183 39.43 -13.87 27.44
CA LEU A 183 38.98 -14.69 28.56
C LEU A 183 37.64 -14.19 29.12
N GLY A 184 37.47 -12.87 29.26
CA GLY A 184 36.23 -12.23 29.68
C GLY A 184 36.34 -11.44 30.98
N CYS A 185 35.29 -11.52 31.82
CA CYS A 185 35.09 -10.66 32.98
C CYS A 185 36.26 -10.74 33.98
N TYR A 186 36.68 -9.58 34.52
CA TYR A 186 37.61 -9.50 35.64
C TYR A 186 37.28 -10.48 36.78
N ASN A 187 36.07 -10.37 37.35
CA ASN A 187 35.67 -11.14 38.53
C ASN A 187 35.71 -12.65 38.29
N CYS A 188 35.30 -13.10 37.09
CA CYS A 188 35.31 -14.52 36.75
C CYS A 188 36.74 -15.04 36.67
N ILE A 189 37.64 -14.28 36.04
CA ILE A 189 39.04 -14.69 35.88
C ILE A 189 39.81 -14.65 37.19
N GLN A 190 39.55 -13.67 38.06
CA GLN A 190 40.15 -13.64 39.40
C GLN A 190 39.74 -14.88 40.21
N GLN A 191 38.44 -15.17 40.29
CA GLN A 191 37.93 -16.36 41.00
C GLN A 191 38.51 -17.67 40.43
N TRP A 192 38.68 -17.74 39.11
CA TRP A 192 39.31 -18.88 38.48
C TRP A 192 40.77 -19.01 38.89
N LEU A 193 41.57 -17.95 38.81
CA LEU A 193 43.00 -17.98 39.15
C LEU A 193 43.27 -18.23 40.64
N ASP A 194 42.37 -17.81 41.53
CA ASP A 194 42.44 -18.09 42.97
C ASP A 194 42.32 -19.60 43.27
N THR A 195 41.58 -20.34 42.43
CA THR A 195 41.34 -21.77 42.60
C THR A 195 42.24 -22.64 41.73
N GLN A 196 42.56 -22.14 40.53
CA GLN A 196 43.28 -22.85 39.50
C GLN A 196 44.20 -21.85 38.75
N PRO A 197 45.50 -21.80 39.06
CA PRO A 197 46.45 -20.85 38.46
C PRO A 197 46.84 -21.26 37.02
N SER A 198 45.84 -21.41 36.14
CA SER A 198 46.02 -21.74 34.74
C SER A 198 44.99 -21.06 33.85
N CYS A 199 45.30 -20.91 32.57
CA CYS A 199 44.40 -20.35 31.58
C CYS A 199 43.10 -21.17 31.49
N PRO A 200 41.91 -20.57 31.61
CA PRO A 200 40.65 -21.31 31.49
C PRO A 200 40.42 -21.83 30.06
N PHE A 201 41.12 -21.27 29.06
CA PHE A 201 41.03 -21.71 27.66
C PHE A 201 42.04 -22.83 27.34
N CYS A 202 43.35 -22.56 27.43
CA CYS A 202 44.39 -23.51 27.01
C CYS A 202 45.10 -24.25 28.16
N ARG A 203 44.76 -23.95 29.42
CA ARG A 203 45.32 -24.56 30.64
C ARG A 203 46.81 -24.34 30.90
N ALA A 204 47.49 -23.46 30.15
CA ALA A 204 48.85 -23.05 30.48
C ALA A 204 48.90 -22.33 31.83
N SER A 205 50.02 -22.46 32.56
CA SER A 205 50.21 -21.79 33.85
C SER A 205 50.07 -20.27 33.71
N MET A 206 49.32 -19.64 34.62
CA MET A 206 49.01 -18.22 34.54
C MET A 206 48.85 -17.62 35.95
N THR A 207 49.28 -16.37 36.12
CA THR A 207 49.06 -15.60 37.36
C THR A 207 48.24 -14.34 37.08
N PRO A 208 47.56 -13.76 38.08
CA PRO A 208 46.76 -12.55 37.90
C PRO A 208 47.53 -11.36 37.29
N GLU A 209 48.81 -11.23 37.60
CA GLU A 209 49.68 -10.15 37.12
C GLU A 209 50.03 -10.28 35.63
N SER A 210 49.89 -11.49 35.08
CA SER A 210 50.15 -11.77 33.66
C SER A 210 48.95 -11.45 32.75
N LEU A 211 47.79 -11.09 33.33
CA LEU A 211 46.59 -10.76 32.57
C LEU A 211 46.75 -9.44 31.82
N VAL A 212 46.32 -9.45 30.56
CA VAL A 212 46.39 -8.27 29.68
C VAL A 212 44.99 -7.71 29.50
N ASP A 213 44.79 -6.46 29.92
CA ASP A 213 43.55 -5.72 29.66
C ASP A 213 43.38 -5.46 28.16
N ILE A 214 42.12 -5.35 27.71
CA ILE A 214 41.77 -5.06 26.33
C ILE A 214 41.03 -3.71 26.31
N PRO A 215 41.77 -2.58 26.21
CA PRO A 215 41.19 -1.25 26.38
C PRO A 215 40.06 -0.92 25.40
N VAL A 216 40.08 -1.54 24.21
CA VAL A 216 39.06 -1.32 23.16
C VAL A 216 37.70 -1.93 23.50
N ILE A 217 37.62 -2.90 24.42
CA ILE A 217 36.33 -3.51 24.79
C ILE A 217 35.45 -2.50 25.54
N LYS A 218 36.03 -1.58 26.32
CA LYS A 218 35.26 -0.55 27.03
C LYS A 218 34.50 0.41 26.11
N PRO A 219 35.15 1.18 25.21
CA PRO A 219 34.43 2.08 24.31
C PRO A 219 33.50 1.33 23.35
N LEU A 220 33.84 0.07 23.01
CA LEU A 220 32.94 -0.79 22.24
C LEU A 220 31.68 -1.13 23.04
N PHE A 221 31.81 -1.56 24.30
CA PHE A 221 30.68 -1.87 25.18
C PHE A 221 29.79 -0.65 25.43
N ASP A 222 30.38 0.52 25.67
CA ASP A 222 29.66 1.78 25.87
C ASP A 222 28.81 2.10 24.62
N ALA A 223 29.42 2.06 23.43
CA ALA A 223 28.72 2.30 22.17
C ALA A 223 27.62 1.27 21.86
N LEU A 224 27.79 0.01 22.27
CA LEU A 224 26.80 -1.04 22.09
C LEU A 224 25.62 -0.91 23.07
N SER A 225 25.87 -0.42 24.29
CA SER A 225 24.85 -0.22 25.31
C SER A 225 23.88 0.92 24.95
N GLU A 226 24.39 2.00 24.34
CA GLU A 226 23.57 3.10 23.83
C GLU A 226 22.56 2.65 22.75
N ILE A 227 22.91 1.62 21.98
CA ILE A 227 22.05 1.06 20.92
C ILE A 227 20.94 0.16 21.51
N ASP A 228 21.21 -0.53 22.62
CA ASP A 228 20.26 -1.42 23.29
C ASP A 228 19.18 -0.65 24.08
N GLU A 229 19.53 0.50 24.68
CA GLU A 229 18.57 1.36 25.40
C GLU A 229 17.64 2.17 24.48
N SER A 230 17.91 2.18 23.18
CA SER A 230 17.19 2.97 22.17
C SER A 230 16.11 2.17 21.39
N ASN A 231 15.90 0.89 21.71
CA ASN A 231 14.87 0.01 21.13
C ASN A 231 13.85 -0.46 22.17
#